data_AF-A0A2I1P7Q9-F1
#
_entry.id   AF-A0A2I1P7Q9-F1
#
_cell.length_a   1.000
_cell.length_b   1.000
_cell.length_c   1.000
_cell.angle_alpha   90.00
_cell.angle_beta   90.00
_cell.angle_gamma   90.00
#
_symmetry.space_group_name_H-M   'P 1'
#
loop_
_entity.id
_entity.type
_entity.pdbx_description
1 polymer ?
#
loop_
_entity_poly.entity_id
_entity_poly.type
_entity_poly.pdbx_seq_one_letter_code
_entity_poly.pdbx_strand_id
1 'polypeptide(L)'
;LTDEELQAKTDELKKRVQEDGESLDDILLEAFATAREASWRVLGQKHYKVQIMGGAGLHFGYVSEMKTGEGKTLTCVLPAYLNALSGKGVHVVTVNDYLAKRD
;
A
#
# COMPACT_ATOMS: atom_id res chain seq x y z
N LEU A 1 -10.06 4.24 -15.24
CA LEU A 1 -9.12 5.31 -14.88
C LEU A 1 -7.98 5.33 -15.88
N THR A 2 -7.74 6.47 -16.51
CA THR A 2 -6.44 6.80 -17.13
C THR A 2 -5.36 6.85 -16.06
N ASP A 3 -4.10 7.01 -16.46
CA ASP A 3 -3.00 7.10 -15.48
C ASP A 3 -3.10 8.40 -14.65
N GLU A 4 -3.55 9.50 -15.26
CA GLU A 4 -3.81 10.77 -14.57
C GLU A 4 -4.96 10.63 -13.57
N GLU A 5 -6.05 9.98 -13.97
CA GLU A 5 -7.19 9.72 -13.08
C GLU A 5 -6.80 8.81 -11.91
N LEU A 6 -5.93 7.81 -12.15
CA LEU A 6 -5.43 6.93 -11.10
C LEU A 6 -4.51 7.69 -10.12
N GLN A 7 -3.67 8.58 -10.63
CA GLN A 7 -2.81 9.43 -9.80
C GLN A 7 -3.65 10.38 -8.93
N ALA A 8 -4.69 10.99 -9.51
CA ALA A 8 -5.60 11.91 -8.82
C ALA A 8 -6.35 11.28 -7.63
N LYS A 9 -6.55 9.94 -7.62
CA LYS A 9 -7.11 9.24 -6.45
C LYS A 9 -6.29 9.46 -5.19
N THR A 10 -4.99 9.72 -5.28
CA THR A 10 -4.16 9.99 -4.09
C THR A 10 -4.63 11.26 -3.37
N ASP A 11 -4.88 12.34 -4.10
CA ASP A 11 -5.28 13.61 -3.50
C ASP A 11 -6.72 13.53 -2.98
N GLU A 12 -7.60 12.83 -3.70
CA GLU A 12 -8.96 12.53 -3.23
C GLU A 12 -8.96 11.76 -1.89
N LEU A 13 -8.19 10.67 -1.81
CA LEU A 13 -8.14 9.83 -0.61
C LEU A 13 -7.45 10.53 0.57
N LYS A 14 -6.41 11.33 0.31
CA LYS A 14 -5.78 12.18 1.34
C LYS A 14 -6.79 13.17 1.92
N LYS A 15 -7.55 13.84 1.07
CA LYS A 15 -8.59 14.79 1.51
C LYS A 15 -9.60 14.10 2.41
N ARG A 16 -10.11 12.93 2.00
CA ARG A 16 -11.08 12.15 2.79
C ARG A 16 -10.58 11.82 4.19
N VAL A 17 -9.31 11.44 4.32
CA VAL A 17 -8.70 11.09 5.61
C VAL A 17 -8.32 12.31 6.45
N GLN A 18 -7.79 13.36 5.83
CA GLN A 18 -7.21 14.50 6.55
C GLN A 18 -8.22 15.62 6.82
N GLU A 19 -9.24 15.77 5.98
CA GLU A 19 -10.22 16.86 6.04
C GLU A 19 -11.63 16.35 6.36
N ASP A 20 -12.08 15.28 5.68
CA ASP A 20 -13.48 14.82 5.79
C ASP A 20 -13.70 13.85 6.99
N GLY A 21 -12.62 13.40 7.62
CA GLY A 21 -12.66 12.60 8.85
C GLY A 21 -12.88 11.10 8.65
N GLU A 22 -12.76 10.58 7.42
CA GLU A 22 -12.78 9.14 7.17
C GLU A 22 -11.56 8.46 7.80
N SER A 23 -11.75 7.26 8.36
CA SER A 23 -10.64 6.46 8.85
C SER A 23 -9.87 5.81 7.70
N LEU A 24 -8.65 5.35 7.98
CA LEU A 24 -7.89 4.56 7.01
C LEU A 24 -8.62 3.25 6.66
N ASP A 25 -9.34 2.68 7.62
CA ASP A 25 -10.11 1.46 7.45
C ASP A 25 -11.27 1.68 6.46
N ASP A 26 -11.92 2.85 6.50
CA ASP A 26 -13.02 3.22 5.59
C ASP A 26 -12.55 3.26 4.13
N ILE A 27 -11.32 3.74 3.89
CA ILE A 27 -10.76 3.88 2.54
C ILE A 27 -9.85 2.70 2.12
N LEU A 28 -9.70 1.68 2.97
CA LEU A 28 -8.77 0.56 2.79
C LEU A 28 -8.86 -0.07 1.39
N LEU A 29 -10.09 -0.37 0.95
CA LEU A 29 -10.33 -1.07 -0.30
C LEU A 29 -9.97 -0.22 -1.53
N GLU A 30 -10.33 1.06 -1.52
CA GLU A 30 -10.02 1.99 -2.61
C GLU A 30 -8.52 2.27 -2.68
N ALA A 31 -7.88 2.47 -1.53
CA ALA A 31 -6.44 2.69 -1.46
C ALA A 31 -5.66 1.47 -1.96
N PHE A 32 -6.05 0.26 -1.55
CA PHE A 32 -5.42 -0.98 -1.99
C PHE A 32 -5.63 -1.23 -3.48
N ALA A 33 -6.83 -0.97 -4.00
CA ALA A 33 -7.11 -1.09 -5.43
C ALA A 33 -6.26 -0.11 -6.26
N THR A 34 -6.11 1.13 -5.78
CA THR A 34 -5.29 2.16 -6.41
C THR A 34 -3.82 1.74 -6.47
N ALA A 35 -3.24 1.35 -5.32
CA ALA A 35 -1.85 0.90 -5.24
C ALA A 35 -1.57 -0.36 -6.08
N ARG A 36 -2.52 -1.30 -6.12
CA ARG A 36 -2.43 -2.52 -6.91
C ARG A 36 -2.44 -2.24 -8.41
N GLU A 37 -3.34 -1.36 -8.86
CA GLU A 37 -3.41 -0.98 -10.28
C GLU A 37 -2.15 -0.24 -10.71
N ALA A 38 -1.64 0.68 -9.88
CA ALA A 38 -0.38 1.37 -10.14
C ALA A 38 0.80 0.38 -10.24
N SER A 39 0.88 -0.59 -9.31
CA SER A 39 1.93 -1.63 -9.33
C SER A 39 1.86 -2.47 -10.60
N TRP A 40 0.66 -2.81 -11.07
CA TRP A 40 0.50 -3.53 -12.33
C TRP A 40 0.98 -2.69 -13.51
N ARG A 41 0.52 -1.44 -13.64
CA ARG A 41 0.85 -0.61 -14.82
C ARG A 41 2.32 -0.22 -14.90
N VAL A 42 2.94 0.08 -13.76
CA VAL A 42 4.32 0.59 -13.69
C VAL A 42 5.35 -0.54 -13.66
N LEU A 43 5.09 -1.59 -12.87
CA LEU A 43 6.07 -2.67 -12.63
C LEU A 43 5.74 -3.96 -13.39
N GLY A 44 4.55 -4.05 -14.01
CA GLY A 44 4.05 -5.31 -14.57
C GLY A 44 3.67 -6.35 -13.51
N GLN A 45 3.60 -5.96 -12.23
CA GLN A 45 3.38 -6.87 -11.11
C GLN A 45 2.04 -6.59 -10.44
N LYS A 46 1.07 -7.46 -10.71
CA LYS A 46 -0.26 -7.38 -10.09
C LYS A 46 -0.30 -8.22 -8.81
N HIS A 47 -0.72 -7.62 -7.70
CA HIS A 47 -0.85 -8.37 -6.44
C HIS A 47 -1.77 -9.57 -6.57
N TYR A 48 -1.31 -10.71 -6.04
CA TYR A 48 -2.10 -11.90 -5.78
C TYR A 48 -2.98 -11.73 -4.54
N LYS A 49 -4.00 -12.59 -4.39
CA LYS A 49 -4.92 -12.55 -3.24
C LYS A 49 -4.18 -12.67 -1.90
N VAL A 50 -3.17 -13.54 -1.82
CA VAL A 50 -2.37 -13.73 -0.60
C VAL A 50 -1.58 -12.49 -0.20
N GLN A 51 -1.12 -11.70 -1.17
CA GLN A 51 -0.42 -10.45 -0.93
C GLN A 51 -1.38 -9.36 -0.45
N ILE A 52 -2.60 -9.31 -0.99
CA ILE A 52 -3.65 -8.41 -0.51
C ILE A 52 -4.02 -8.74 0.94
N MET A 53 -4.19 -10.03 1.27
CA MET A 53 -4.47 -10.49 2.64
C MET A 53 -3.32 -10.15 3.60
N GLY A 54 -2.06 -10.36 3.17
CA GLY A 54 -0.89 -9.96 3.96
C GLY A 54 -0.82 -8.45 4.17
N GLY A 55 -1.08 -7.65 3.13
CA GLY A 55 -1.10 -6.19 3.23
C GLY A 55 -2.15 -5.69 4.22
N ALA A 56 -3.34 -6.29 4.21
CA ALA A 56 -4.40 -5.97 5.18
C ALA A 56 -3.99 -6.36 6.60
N GLY A 57 -3.40 -7.55 6.78
CA GLY A 57 -2.87 -7.99 8.07
C GLY A 57 -1.86 -7.01 8.66
N LEU A 58 -0.92 -6.52 7.84
CA LEU A 58 0.05 -5.50 8.26
C LEU A 58 -0.61 -4.17 8.64
N HIS A 59 -1.63 -3.71 7.89
CA HIS A 59 -2.35 -2.48 8.23
C HIS A 59 -3.07 -2.59 9.58
N PHE A 60 -3.67 -3.73 9.89
CA PHE A 60 -4.31 -3.98 11.18
C PHE A 60 -3.34 -4.28 12.33
N GLY A 61 -2.02 -4.11 12.12
CA GLY A 61 -1.00 -4.27 13.15
C GLY A 61 -0.65 -5.72 13.46
N TYR A 62 -0.99 -6.67 12.59
CA TYR A 62 -0.62 -8.08 12.75
C TYR A 62 0.72 -8.41 12.08
N VAL A 63 1.30 -9.53 12.50
CA VAL A 63 2.45 -10.14 11.81
C VAL A 63 1.92 -10.99 10.66
N SER A 64 2.18 -10.58 9.42
CA SER A 64 1.86 -11.39 8.24
C SER A 64 2.97 -12.39 7.93
N GLU A 65 2.82 -13.64 8.38
CA GLU A 65 3.74 -14.71 8.00
C GLU A 65 3.53 -15.07 6.52
N MET A 66 4.55 -14.79 5.72
CA MET A 66 4.63 -15.16 4.32
C MET A 66 5.94 -15.91 4.07
N LYS A 67 5.92 -16.96 3.23
CA LYS A 67 7.14 -17.70 2.86
C LYS A 67 8.02 -16.86 1.93
N THR A 68 9.30 -17.21 1.86
CA THR A 68 10.24 -16.59 0.92
C THR A 68 9.74 -16.82 -0.52
N GLY A 69 9.77 -15.77 -1.34
CA GLY A 69 9.27 -15.82 -2.72
C GLY A 69 7.80 -15.41 -2.88
N GLU A 70 7.03 -15.23 -1.80
CA GLU A 70 5.62 -14.78 -1.90
C GLU A 70 5.46 -13.27 -2.15
N GLY A 71 6.57 -12.56 -2.37
CA GLY A 71 6.57 -11.14 -2.75
C GLY A 71 6.25 -10.18 -1.60
N LYS A 72 6.93 -10.34 -0.46
CA LYS A 72 6.79 -9.47 0.73
C LYS A 72 6.98 -7.98 0.41
N THR A 73 7.99 -7.64 -0.38
CA THR A 73 8.27 -6.25 -0.78
C THR A 73 7.08 -5.64 -1.54
N LEU A 74 6.53 -6.36 -2.53
CA LEU A 74 5.34 -5.92 -3.26
C LEU A 74 4.11 -5.81 -2.33
N THR A 75 3.92 -6.77 -1.43
CA THR A 75 2.85 -6.72 -0.41
C THR A 75 2.91 -5.44 0.42
N CYS A 76 4.09 -5.00 0.87
CA CYS A 76 4.27 -3.83 1.71
C CYS A 76 3.81 -2.51 1.05
N VAL A 77 3.76 -2.43 -0.29
CA VAL A 77 3.27 -1.24 -1.02
C VAL A 77 1.84 -0.90 -0.61
N LEU A 78 0.98 -1.90 -0.40
CA LEU A 78 -0.44 -1.69 -0.10
C LEU A 78 -0.66 -0.96 1.25
N PRO A 79 -0.20 -1.49 2.40
CA PRO A 79 -0.35 -0.80 3.68
C PRO A 79 0.53 0.45 3.76
N ALA A 80 1.71 0.49 3.12
CA ALA A 80 2.54 1.69 3.14
C ALA A 80 1.84 2.86 2.45
N TYR A 81 1.26 2.63 1.27
CA TYR A 81 0.46 3.64 0.58
C TYR A 81 -0.72 4.10 1.43
N LEU A 82 -1.55 3.17 1.92
CA LEU A 82 -2.72 3.51 2.73
C LEU A 82 -2.35 4.36 3.95
N ASN A 83 -1.42 3.90 4.79
CA ASN A 83 -1.08 4.60 6.03
C ASN A 83 -0.41 5.96 5.76
N ALA A 84 0.31 6.10 4.65
CA ALA A 84 0.91 7.37 4.25
C ALA A 84 -0.12 8.46 3.90
N LEU A 85 -1.35 8.08 3.53
CA LEU A 85 -2.45 9.03 3.25
C LEU A 85 -2.83 9.85 4.49
N SER A 86 -2.49 9.39 5.70
CA SER A 86 -2.66 10.16 6.93
C SER A 86 -1.73 11.37 7.06
N GLY A 87 -0.70 11.48 6.22
CA GLY A 87 0.30 12.56 6.29
C GLY A 87 1.33 12.43 7.42
N LYS A 88 1.27 11.36 8.22
CA LYS A 88 2.15 11.15 9.40
C LYS A 88 3.46 10.43 9.09
N GLY A 89 3.67 10.02 7.84
CA GLY A 89 4.79 9.19 7.41
C GLY A 89 4.58 7.71 7.72
N VAL A 90 5.36 6.87 7.03
CA VAL A 90 5.39 5.41 7.24
C VAL A 90 6.85 4.96 7.21
N HIS A 91 7.24 4.13 8.18
CA HIS A 91 8.59 3.58 8.25
C HIS A 91 8.58 2.11 7.83
N VAL A 92 9.29 1.79 6.76
CA VAL A 92 9.56 0.40 6.33
C VAL A 92 10.96 0.05 6.81
N VAL A 93 11.05 -0.90 7.75
CA VAL A 93 12.32 -1.31 8.37
C VAL A 93 12.76 -2.65 7.81
N THR A 94 14.03 -2.75 7.44
CA THR A 94 14.66 -3.98 6.95
C THR A 94 16.01 -4.19 7.62
N VAL A 95 16.65 -5.33 7.35
CA VAL A 95 17.81 -5.80 8.14
C VAL A 95 19.14 -5.15 7.75
N ASN A 96 19.21 -4.43 6.63
CA ASN A 96 20.42 -3.72 6.20
C ASN A 96 20.13 -2.62 5.16
N ASP A 97 21.10 -1.73 4.97
CA ASP A 97 21.01 -0.58 4.06
C ASP A 97 20.85 -0.97 2.59
N TYR A 98 21.42 -2.12 2.19
CA TYR A 98 21.27 -2.61 0.82
C TYR A 98 19.81 -2.92 0.49
N LEU A 99 19.13 -3.66 1.37
CA LEU A 99 17.71 -3.97 1.20
C LEU A 99 16.86 -2.71 1.30
N ALA A 100 17.23 -1.75 2.16
CA ALA A 100 16.50 -0.49 2.31
C ALA A 100 16.58 0.41 1.05
N LYS A 101 17.71 0.34 0.31
CA LYS A 101 17.89 1.09 -0.93
C LYS A 101 17.31 0.38 -2.16
N ARG A 102 17.29 -0.96 -2.13
CA ARG A 102 16.79 -1.78 -3.24
C ARG A 102 15.26 -1.79 -3.28
N ASP A 103 14.64 -1.92 -2.11
CA ASP A 103 13.18 -1.97 -1.93
C ASP A 103 12.57 -0.57 -1.99
#